data_AF-A0A6B1E490-F1
#
_entry.id   AF-A0A6B1E490-F1
#
_cell.length_a   1.000
_cell.length_b   1.000
_cell.length_c   1.000
_cell.angle_alpha   90.00
_cell.angle_beta   90.00
_cell.angle_gamma   90.00
#
_symmetry.space_group_name_H-M   'P 1'
#
loop_
_entity.id
_entity.type
_entity.pdbx_description
1 polymer ?
#
loop_
_entity_poly.entity_id
_entity_poly.type
_entity_poly.pdbx_seq_one_letter_code
_entity_poly.pdbx_strand_id
1 'polypeptide(L)'
;MLLADLYKKLDEDSKFESTLKRYIESSDLSEEKRGAWEKLASYYQVRAKYADELFARTQLAQLPDTDYETISDAANRFNNIVSQQRYMFEHDEKSHIIQPLILLMEKRDSEADATDFSRLGWLYMHNNQLREAESAARRGLAIDESSEYCARLLNRIQNSR
;
A
#
# COMPACT_ATOMS: atom_id res chain seq x y z
N MET A 1 2.94 14.37 -20.76
CA MET A 1 1.78 13.65 -20.21
C MET A 1 0.58 13.47 -21.16
N LEU A 2 0.39 14.31 -22.21
CA LEU A 2 -0.75 14.23 -23.14
C LEU A 2 -0.89 12.90 -23.93
N LEU A 3 0.22 12.23 -24.22
CA LEU A 3 0.23 11.01 -25.05
C LEU A 3 -0.37 9.79 -24.32
N ALA A 4 -0.09 9.62 -23.03
CA ALA A 4 -0.70 8.55 -22.25
C ALA A 4 -2.22 8.76 -22.12
N ASP A 5 -2.66 9.99 -21.88
CA ASP A 5 -4.10 10.28 -21.79
C ASP A 5 -4.84 10.04 -23.13
N LEU A 6 -4.13 10.19 -24.26
CA LEU A 6 -4.64 9.81 -25.57
C LEU A 6 -4.76 8.28 -25.71
N TYR A 7 -3.73 7.51 -25.37
CA TYR A 7 -3.78 6.05 -25.45
C TYR A 7 -4.86 5.44 -24.55
N LYS A 8 -5.09 6.03 -23.38
CA LYS A 8 -6.20 5.64 -22.49
C LYS A 8 -7.56 5.83 -23.15
N LYS A 9 -7.75 6.89 -23.95
CA LYS A 9 -9.01 7.14 -24.69
C LYS A 9 -9.21 6.20 -25.87
N LEU A 10 -8.12 5.65 -26.39
CA LEU A 10 -8.14 4.74 -27.54
C LEU A 10 -8.16 3.26 -27.12
N ASP A 11 -8.31 2.97 -25.82
CA ASP A 11 -8.18 1.62 -25.22
C ASP A 11 -6.89 0.88 -25.65
N GLU A 12 -5.82 1.64 -25.91
CA GLU A 12 -4.50 1.10 -26.23
C GLU A 12 -3.72 0.80 -24.93
N ASP A 13 -4.26 -0.11 -24.13
CA ASP A 13 -3.81 -0.47 -22.77
C ASP A 13 -2.29 -0.70 -22.66
N SER A 14 -1.71 -1.46 -23.59
CA SER A 14 -0.25 -1.74 -23.61
C SER A 14 0.59 -0.49 -23.86
N LYS A 15 0.13 0.42 -24.73
CA LYS A 15 0.83 1.68 -25.04
C LYS A 15 0.67 2.69 -23.91
N PHE A 16 -0.47 2.72 -23.25
CA PHE A 16 -0.67 3.51 -22.04
C PHE A 16 0.32 3.13 -20.95
N GLU A 17 0.39 1.84 -20.59
CA GLU A 17 1.26 1.34 -19.52
C GLU A 17 2.74 1.58 -19.85
N SER A 18 3.18 1.20 -21.05
CA SER A 18 4.59 1.35 -21.46
C SER A 18 5.02 2.83 -21.54
N THR A 19 4.13 3.73 -21.96
CA THR A 19 4.41 5.17 -21.98
C THR A 19 4.64 5.73 -20.58
N LEU A 20 3.78 5.37 -19.62
CA LEU A 20 3.93 5.84 -18.23
C LEU A 20 5.15 5.22 -17.55
N LYS A 21 5.41 3.92 -17.74
CA LYS A 21 6.61 3.25 -17.20
C LYS A 21 7.90 3.90 -17.71
N ARG A 22 8.01 4.12 -19.02
CA ARG A 22 9.16 4.83 -19.61
C ARG A 22 9.30 6.26 -19.09
N TYR A 23 8.18 6.96 -18.90
CA TYR A 23 8.21 8.31 -18.36
C TYR A 23 8.77 8.34 -16.93
N ILE A 24 8.34 7.41 -16.08
CA ILE A 24 8.87 7.23 -14.72
C ILE A 24 10.36 6.92 -14.74
N GLU A 25 10.81 6.02 -15.62
CA GLU A 25 12.23 5.65 -15.75
C GLU A 25 13.11 6.81 -16.24
N SER A 26 12.56 7.68 -17.09
CA SER A 26 13.31 8.80 -17.70
C SER A 26 13.32 10.09 -16.88
N SER A 27 12.39 10.23 -15.93
CA SER A 27 12.27 11.44 -15.12
C SER A 27 13.16 11.35 -13.89
N ASP A 28 13.79 12.45 -13.50
CA ASP A 28 14.48 12.57 -12.21
C ASP A 28 13.63 13.31 -11.16
N LEU A 29 12.49 13.88 -11.56
CA LEU A 29 11.65 14.72 -10.72
C LEU A 29 10.59 13.90 -9.97
N SER A 30 10.58 13.99 -8.63
CA SER A 30 9.62 13.27 -7.78
C SER A 30 8.16 13.57 -8.12
N GLU A 31 7.82 14.83 -8.42
CA GLU A 31 6.46 15.26 -8.75
C GLU A 31 5.95 14.67 -10.08
N GLU A 32 6.83 14.53 -11.07
CA GLU A 32 6.47 13.90 -12.34
C GLU A 32 6.24 12.40 -12.16
N LYS A 33 7.08 11.74 -11.35
CA LYS A 33 6.90 10.33 -10.97
C LYS A 33 5.61 10.13 -10.19
N ARG A 34 5.29 11.03 -9.27
CA ARG A 34 4.05 11.02 -8.46
C ARG A 34 2.83 10.95 -9.36
N GLY A 35 2.66 11.92 -10.26
CA GLY A 35 1.50 11.96 -11.16
C GLY A 35 1.41 10.74 -12.10
N ALA A 36 2.54 10.16 -12.50
CA ALA A 36 2.56 8.95 -13.32
C ALA A 36 2.13 7.70 -12.53
N TRP A 37 2.60 7.53 -11.29
CA TRP A 37 2.21 6.43 -10.41
C TRP A 37 0.75 6.49 -10.01
N GLU A 38 0.22 7.67 -9.70
CA GLU A 38 -1.21 7.86 -9.41
C GLU A 38 -2.10 7.44 -10.58
N LYS A 39 -1.70 7.78 -11.81
CA LYS A 39 -2.39 7.37 -13.04
C LYS A 39 -2.36 5.86 -13.23
N LEU A 40 -1.21 5.22 -13.02
CA LEU A 40 -1.08 3.76 -13.10
C LEU A 40 -1.93 3.06 -12.03
N ALA A 41 -1.86 3.49 -10.78
CA ALA A 41 -2.65 2.93 -9.69
C ALA A 41 -4.16 3.02 -9.99
N SER A 42 -4.63 4.19 -10.41
CA SER A 42 -6.04 4.40 -10.77
C SER A 42 -6.48 3.54 -11.95
N TYR A 43 -5.62 3.40 -12.96
CA TYR A 43 -5.88 2.59 -14.13
C TYR A 43 -5.97 1.10 -13.80
N TYR A 44 -5.04 0.58 -13.00
CA TYR A 44 -5.02 -0.81 -12.55
C TYR A 44 -6.19 -1.13 -11.62
N GLN A 45 -6.56 -0.21 -10.75
CA GLN A 45 -7.71 -0.35 -9.84
C GLN A 45 -9.02 -0.60 -10.60
N VAL A 46 -9.31 0.19 -11.64
CA VAL A 46 -10.54 0.06 -12.43
C VAL A 46 -10.60 -1.27 -13.19
N ARG A 47 -9.44 -1.83 -13.55
CA ARG A 47 -9.32 -3.11 -14.27
C ARG A 47 -9.11 -4.31 -13.35
N ALA A 48 -9.21 -4.13 -12.03
CA ALA A 48 -8.97 -5.16 -11.03
C ALA A 48 -7.60 -5.86 -11.17
N LYS A 49 -6.59 -5.14 -11.67
CA LYS A 49 -5.19 -5.60 -11.72
C LYS A 49 -4.54 -5.34 -10.36
N TYR A 50 -4.93 -6.11 -9.35
CA TYR A 50 -4.62 -5.85 -7.93
C TYR A 50 -3.12 -5.82 -7.62
N ALA A 51 -2.36 -6.75 -8.19
CA ALA A 51 -0.91 -6.83 -8.14
C ALA A 51 -0.25 -5.51 -8.57
N ASP A 52 -0.54 -5.11 -9.81
CA ASP A 52 0.02 -3.91 -10.43
C ASP A 52 -0.44 -2.62 -9.74
N GLU A 53 -1.70 -2.58 -9.28
CA GLU A 53 -2.25 -1.45 -8.52
C GLU A 53 -1.46 -1.22 -7.23
N LEU A 54 -1.29 -2.28 -6.43
CA LEU A 54 -0.59 -2.18 -5.16
C LEU A 54 0.88 -1.90 -5.35
N PHE A 55 1.51 -2.47 -6.37
CA PHE A 55 2.87 -2.12 -6.72
C PHE A 55 3.00 -0.61 -7.01
N ALA A 56 2.14 -0.05 -7.85
CA ALA A 56 2.14 1.38 -8.17
C ALA A 56 1.92 2.25 -6.92
N ARG A 57 0.99 1.88 -6.04
CA ARG A 57 0.74 2.57 -4.76
C ARG A 57 1.96 2.49 -3.82
N THR A 58 2.62 1.35 -3.74
CA THR A 58 3.85 1.19 -2.95
C THR A 58 5.00 2.02 -3.52
N GLN A 59 5.12 2.17 -4.84
CA GLN A 59 6.10 3.08 -5.45
C GLN A 59 5.78 4.55 -5.14
N LEU A 60 4.52 4.96 -5.20
CA LEU A 60 4.05 6.29 -4.80
C LEU A 60 4.39 6.60 -3.34
N ALA A 61 4.14 5.64 -2.43
CA ALA A 61 4.44 5.74 -1.01
C ALA A 61 5.95 5.94 -0.71
N GLN A 62 6.83 5.47 -1.60
CA GLN A 62 8.29 5.58 -1.46
C GLN A 62 8.88 6.87 -2.02
N LEU A 63 8.10 7.69 -2.75
CA LEU A 63 8.61 8.96 -3.25
C LEU A 63 8.99 9.91 -2.10
N PRO A 64 10.02 10.76 -2.30
CA PRO A 64 10.29 11.87 -1.39
C PRO A 64 9.05 12.75 -1.20
N ASP A 65 8.91 13.34 -0.01
CA ASP A 65 7.85 14.29 0.34
C ASP A 65 6.41 13.74 0.26
N THR A 66 6.23 12.42 0.12
CA THR A 66 4.90 11.80 0.23
C THR A 66 4.35 11.96 1.64
N ASP A 67 3.08 12.35 1.77
CA ASP A 67 2.39 12.40 3.06
C ASP A 67 2.21 11.00 3.69
N TYR A 68 1.96 10.98 5.00
CA TYR A 68 1.73 9.72 5.71
C TYR A 68 0.41 9.05 5.28
N GLU A 69 -0.60 9.84 4.91
CA GLU A 69 -1.90 9.36 4.45
C GLU A 69 -1.78 8.43 3.24
N THR A 70 -0.93 8.76 2.27
CA THR A 70 -0.66 7.95 1.08
C THR A 70 -0.04 6.58 1.44
N ILE A 71 0.86 6.55 2.43
CA ILE A 71 1.46 5.30 2.93
C ILE A 71 0.37 4.46 3.60
N SER A 72 -0.43 5.10 4.46
CA SER A 72 -1.49 4.43 5.19
C SER A 72 -2.61 3.91 4.26
N ASP A 73 -2.95 4.64 3.22
CA ASP A 73 -3.91 4.24 2.19
C ASP A 73 -3.42 3.03 1.38
N ALA A 74 -2.12 2.97 1.05
CA ALA A 74 -1.55 1.80 0.41
C ALA A 74 -1.64 0.56 1.31
N ALA A 75 -1.33 0.70 2.61
CA ALA A 75 -1.47 -0.37 3.60
C ALA A 75 -2.93 -0.82 3.77
N ASN A 76 -3.86 0.14 3.89
CA ASN A 76 -5.29 -0.12 3.97
C ASN A 76 -5.81 -0.83 2.71
N ARG A 77 -5.38 -0.39 1.52
CA ARG A 77 -5.75 -1.04 0.25
C ARG A 77 -5.29 -2.48 0.20
N PHE A 78 -4.06 -2.77 0.60
CA PHE A 78 -3.53 -4.12 0.69
C PHE A 78 -4.40 -4.99 1.62
N ASN A 79 -4.61 -4.52 2.86
CA ASN A 79 -5.41 -5.24 3.87
C ASN A 79 -6.84 -5.51 3.38
N ASN A 80 -7.46 -4.57 2.67
CA ASN A 80 -8.80 -4.74 2.10
C ASN A 80 -8.83 -5.80 0.99
N ILE A 81 -7.84 -5.83 0.09
CA ILE A 81 -7.77 -6.84 -0.97
C ILE A 81 -7.63 -8.25 -0.38
N VAL A 82 -6.73 -8.42 0.59
CA VAL A 82 -6.46 -9.73 1.22
C VAL A 82 -7.62 -10.19 2.10
N SER A 83 -8.14 -9.31 2.97
CA SER A 83 -9.26 -9.68 3.87
C SER A 83 -10.53 -10.07 3.13
N GLN A 84 -10.78 -9.46 1.96
CA GLN A 84 -11.91 -9.77 1.10
C GLN A 84 -11.62 -10.90 0.10
N GLN A 85 -10.43 -11.53 0.17
CA GLN A 85 -10.00 -12.61 -0.72
C GLN A 85 -10.12 -12.26 -2.21
N ARG A 86 -9.94 -10.97 -2.55
CA ARG A 86 -10.07 -10.47 -3.94
C ARG A 86 -8.92 -10.91 -4.83
N TYR A 87 -7.77 -11.16 -4.22
CA TYR A 87 -6.57 -11.59 -4.91
C TYR A 87 -5.68 -12.39 -3.95
N MET A 88 -5.08 -13.46 -4.46
CA MET A 88 -4.10 -14.25 -3.74
C MET A 88 -2.72 -13.88 -4.29
N PHE A 89 -1.93 -13.18 -3.49
CA PHE A 89 -0.57 -12.79 -3.87
C PHE A 89 0.37 -13.98 -3.77
N GLU A 90 1.23 -14.14 -4.77
CA GLU A 90 2.41 -15.00 -4.66
C GLU A 90 3.39 -14.44 -3.63
N HIS A 91 4.17 -15.32 -3.00
CA HIS A 91 5.06 -14.94 -1.88
C HIS A 91 6.01 -13.78 -2.25
N ASP A 92 6.64 -13.85 -3.41
CA ASP A 92 7.63 -12.86 -3.83
C ASP A 92 6.97 -11.52 -4.16
N GLU A 93 5.87 -11.54 -4.91
CA GLU A 93 5.09 -10.36 -5.24
C GLU A 93 4.62 -9.62 -3.97
N LYS A 94 4.08 -10.37 -3.02
CA LYS A 94 3.64 -9.89 -1.72
C LYS A 94 4.77 -9.20 -0.96
N SER A 95 5.96 -9.79 -0.97
CA SER A 95 7.12 -9.25 -0.26
C SER A 95 7.55 -7.89 -0.81
N HIS A 96 7.53 -7.71 -2.14
CA HIS A 96 7.86 -6.44 -2.81
C HIS A 96 6.84 -5.33 -2.54
N ILE A 97 5.61 -5.68 -2.16
CA ILE A 97 4.54 -4.72 -1.83
C ILE A 97 4.55 -4.38 -0.33
N ILE A 98 4.54 -5.41 0.53
CA ILE A 98 4.34 -5.22 1.97
C ILE A 98 5.61 -4.69 2.66
N GLN A 99 6.78 -5.25 2.34
CA GLN A 99 8.01 -4.93 3.09
C GLN A 99 8.36 -3.44 3.04
N PRO A 100 8.28 -2.74 1.89
CA PRO A 100 8.50 -1.30 1.84
C PRO A 100 7.47 -0.51 2.66
N LEU A 101 6.19 -0.91 2.63
CA LEU A 101 5.13 -0.24 3.41
C LEU A 101 5.36 -0.38 4.91
N ILE A 102 5.72 -1.58 5.39
CA ILE A 102 6.09 -1.81 6.79
C ILE A 102 7.24 -0.88 7.20
N LEU A 103 8.31 -0.84 6.40
CA LEU A 103 9.49 -0.01 6.71
C LEU A 103 9.15 1.48 6.73
N LEU A 104 8.32 1.95 5.81
CA LEU A 104 7.88 3.35 5.76
C LEU A 104 7.01 3.72 6.97
N MET A 105 6.03 2.89 7.31
CA MET A 105 5.14 3.12 8.45
C MET A 105 5.89 3.09 9.78
N GLU A 106 6.86 2.17 9.97
CA GLU A 106 7.69 2.14 11.17
C GLU A 106 8.63 3.34 11.27
N LYS A 107 9.25 3.75 10.15
CA LYS A 107 10.16 4.91 10.14
C LYS A 107 9.45 6.22 10.50
N ARG A 108 8.15 6.31 10.23
CA ARG A 108 7.32 7.51 10.38
C ARG A 108 6.21 7.31 11.42
N ASP A 109 6.44 6.43 12.38
CA ASP A 109 5.41 6.04 13.35
C ASP A 109 4.91 7.20 14.23
N SER A 110 5.71 8.25 14.41
CA SER A 110 5.32 9.48 15.11
C SER A 110 4.16 10.24 14.44
N GLU A 111 3.87 9.96 13.16
CA GLU A 111 2.75 10.55 12.41
C GLU A 111 1.48 9.67 12.45
N ALA A 112 1.60 8.45 12.98
CA ALA A 112 0.57 7.43 12.92
C ALA A 112 -0.47 7.57 14.03
N ASP A 113 -1.75 7.32 13.70
CA ASP A 113 -2.80 7.15 14.69
C ASP A 113 -3.04 5.67 15.08
N ALA A 114 -4.00 5.42 15.96
CA ALA A 114 -4.33 4.05 16.38
C ALA A 114 -4.83 3.17 15.22
N THR A 115 -5.53 3.73 14.23
CA THR A 115 -5.98 3.01 13.03
C THR A 115 -4.80 2.62 12.16
N ASP A 116 -3.83 3.52 12.00
CA ASP A 116 -2.60 3.27 11.26
C ASP A 116 -1.77 2.14 11.90
N PHE A 117 -1.68 2.13 13.23
CA PHE A 117 -1.07 1.01 13.95
C PHE A 117 -1.80 -0.32 13.76
N SER A 118 -3.13 -0.29 13.66
CA SER A 118 -3.88 -1.50 13.27
C SER A 118 -3.54 -1.93 11.85
N ARG A 119 -3.49 -1.00 10.89
CA ARG A 119 -3.12 -1.29 9.49
C ARG A 119 -1.73 -1.90 9.38
N LEU A 120 -0.74 -1.33 10.08
CA LEU A 120 0.62 -1.87 10.18
C LEU A 120 0.64 -3.26 10.80
N GLY A 121 -0.13 -3.49 11.86
CA GLY A 121 -0.22 -4.80 12.49
C GLY A 121 -0.80 -5.88 11.57
N TRP A 122 -1.78 -5.54 10.72
CA TRP A 122 -2.26 -6.46 9.68
C TRP A 122 -1.21 -6.77 8.61
N LEU A 123 -0.41 -5.77 8.19
CA LEU A 123 0.71 -6.01 7.28
C LEU A 123 1.70 -7.01 7.87
N TYR A 124 2.09 -6.82 9.14
CA TYR A 124 2.95 -7.76 9.87
C TYR A 124 2.35 -9.17 9.95
N MET A 125 1.06 -9.28 10.28
CA MET A 125 0.38 -10.57 10.32
C MET A 125 0.41 -11.27 8.95
N HIS A 126 0.16 -10.52 7.87
CA HIS A 126 0.27 -11.04 6.52
C HIS A 126 1.70 -11.40 6.16
N ASN A 127 2.72 -10.77 6.75
CA ASN A 127 4.13 -11.13 6.57
C ASN A 127 4.63 -12.22 7.54
N ASN A 128 3.73 -12.94 8.23
CA ASN A 128 4.05 -13.97 9.24
C ASN A 128 4.84 -13.45 10.46
N GLN A 129 4.76 -12.16 10.75
CA GLN A 129 5.45 -11.47 11.85
C GLN A 129 4.48 -11.20 13.01
N LEU A 130 3.99 -12.27 13.66
CA LEU A 130 2.92 -12.17 14.67
C LEU A 130 3.31 -11.38 15.92
N ARG A 131 4.59 -11.34 16.31
CA ARG A 131 5.04 -10.59 17.49
C ARG A 131 5.05 -9.09 17.21
N GLU A 132 5.49 -8.72 16.02
CA GLU A 132 5.52 -7.37 15.49
C GLU A 132 4.09 -6.86 15.28
N ALA A 133 3.19 -7.71 14.77
CA ALA A 133 1.76 -7.41 14.67
C ALA A 133 1.12 -7.10 16.02
N GLU A 134 1.43 -7.90 17.06
CA GLU A 134 0.95 -7.66 18.42
C GLU A 134 1.51 -6.35 18.99
N SER A 135 2.81 -6.09 18.78
CA SER A 135 3.47 -4.86 19.22
C SER A 135 2.83 -3.61 18.59
N ALA A 136 2.59 -3.63 17.28
CA ALA A 136 1.90 -2.55 16.58
C ALA A 136 0.49 -2.31 17.14
N ALA A 137 -0.30 -3.37 17.33
CA ALA A 137 -1.64 -3.24 17.91
C ALA A 137 -1.63 -2.64 19.33
N ARG A 138 -0.64 -3.02 20.17
CA ARG A 138 -0.48 -2.46 21.52
C ARG A 138 -0.06 -0.99 21.50
N ARG A 139 0.80 -0.58 20.55
CA ARG A 139 1.13 0.85 20.33
C ARG A 139 -0.11 1.66 19.96
N GLY A 140 -0.95 1.14 19.06
CA GLY A 140 -2.22 1.78 18.72
C GLY A 140 -3.17 1.93 19.92
N LEU A 141 -3.29 0.90 20.76
CA LEU A 141 -4.10 0.98 22.00
C LEU A 141 -3.51 1.94 23.05
N ALA A 142 -2.21 2.18 23.05
CA ALA A 142 -1.60 3.17 23.93
C ALA A 142 -1.93 4.62 23.50
N ILE A 143 -2.28 4.83 22.22
CA ILE A 143 -2.73 6.11 21.68
C ILE A 143 -4.25 6.28 21.89
N ASP A 144 -5.01 5.24 21.59
CA ASP A 144 -6.46 5.19 21.80
C ASP A 144 -6.85 3.83 22.37
N GLU A 145 -7.07 3.79 23.68
CA GLU A 145 -7.49 2.59 24.42
C GLU A 145 -8.82 2.02 23.93
N SER A 146 -9.65 2.85 23.29
CA SER A 146 -10.96 2.47 22.74
C SER A 146 -10.91 1.97 21.29
N SER A 147 -9.72 1.92 20.68
CA SER A 147 -9.55 1.50 19.29
C SER A 147 -10.02 0.06 19.06
N GLU A 148 -11.22 -0.08 18.47
CA GLU A 148 -11.78 -1.37 18.12
C GLU A 148 -10.92 -2.11 17.07
N TYR A 149 -10.22 -1.38 16.20
CA TYR A 149 -9.38 -1.96 15.16
C TYR A 149 -8.17 -2.69 15.77
N CYS A 150 -7.49 -2.08 16.74
CA CYS A 150 -6.37 -2.71 17.44
C CYS A 150 -6.85 -3.87 18.32
N ALA A 151 -7.97 -3.72 19.03
CA ALA A 151 -8.55 -4.79 19.84
C ALA A 151 -8.92 -6.03 18.99
N ARG A 152 -9.58 -5.82 17.84
CA ARG A 152 -9.92 -6.90 16.90
C ARG A 152 -8.67 -7.61 16.36
N LEU A 153 -7.62 -6.86 16.04
CA LEU A 153 -6.36 -7.44 15.58
C LEU A 153 -5.70 -8.32 16.67
N LEU A 154 -5.64 -7.85 17.92
CA LEU A 154 -5.11 -8.67 19.02
C LEU A 154 -5.88 -9.97 19.22
N ASN A 155 -7.21 -9.92 19.19
CA ASN A 155 -8.06 -11.10 19.27
C ASN A 155 -7.77 -12.08 18.12
N ARG A 156 -7.58 -11.55 16.89
CA ARG A 156 -7.22 -12.36 15.73
C ARG A 156 -5.87 -13.06 15.91
N ILE A 157 -4.86 -12.35 16.40
CA ILE A 157 -3.52 -12.89 16.64
C ILE A 157 -3.56 -14.00 17.68
N GLN A 158 -4.30 -13.81 18.79
CA GLN A 158 -4.46 -14.82 19.84
C GLN A 158 -5.10 -16.11 19.30
N ASN A 159 -6.10 -16.00 18.42
CA ASN A 159 -6.74 -17.14 17.78
C ASN A 159 -5.89 -17.80 16.68
N SER A 160 -4.73 -17.23 16.35
CA SER A 160 -3.81 -17.75 15.32
C SER A 160 -2.56 -18.40 15.92
N ARG A 161 -2.48 -18.51 17.25
CA ARG A 161 -1.43 -19.21 18.01
C ARG A 161 -1.90 -20.62 18.39
#